data_AF-A0A507ZDP6-F1
#
_entry.id   AF-A0A507ZDP6-F1
#
_cell.length_a   1.000
_cell.length_b   1.000
_cell.length_c   1.000
_cell.angle_alpha   90.00
_cell.angle_beta   90.00
_cell.angle_gamma   90.00
#
_symmetry.space_group_name_H-M   'P 1'
#
loop_
_entity.id
_entity.type
_entity.pdbx_description
1 polymer ?
#
loop_
_entity_poly.entity_id
_entity_poly.type
_entity_poly.pdbx_seq_one_letter_code
_entity_poly.pdbx_strand_id
1 'polypeptide(L)'
;MNKNKLLLLTALFLIPTLIFGQSEKREKLTVGFVCGVSAGTTPLVDKITDLIKEKKYSEISSWLESKNSGEIFLAIITLERLNQNKNYILKDKELEKIKFWKSSSILVYNCLGCFLDTNLMNELFENKNSLEEITWLNKVLPIE
;
A
#
# COMPACT_ATOMS: atom_id res chain seq x y z
N MET A 1 -15.39 54.78 -19.00
CA MET A 1 -15.10 53.60 -18.15
C MET A 1 -13.67 53.72 -17.66
N ASN A 2 -13.45 53.94 -16.35
CA ASN A 2 -12.13 54.32 -15.80
C ASN A 2 -11.11 53.17 -15.94
N LYS A 3 -9.93 53.45 -16.50
CA LYS A 3 -8.82 52.50 -16.69
C LYS A 3 -8.46 51.73 -15.41
N ASN A 4 -8.69 52.32 -14.24
CA ASN A 4 -8.43 51.73 -12.94
C ASN A 4 -9.45 50.65 -12.52
N LYS A 5 -10.66 50.63 -13.11
CA LYS A 5 -11.66 49.57 -12.87
C LYS A 5 -11.43 48.34 -13.76
N LEU A 6 -10.76 48.50 -14.90
CA LEU A 6 -10.41 47.40 -15.81
C LEU A 6 -9.25 46.55 -15.26
N LEU A 7 -8.28 47.20 -14.58
CA LEU A 7 -7.14 46.52 -13.93
C LEU A 7 -7.53 45.63 -12.74
N LEU A 8 -8.60 46.00 -12.02
CA LEU A 8 -9.12 45.22 -10.88
C LEU A 8 -9.87 43.96 -11.33
N LEU A 9 -10.43 43.93 -12.53
CA LEU A 9 -11.12 42.76 -13.10
C LEU A 9 -10.15 41.74 -13.71
N THR A 10 -8.96 42.15 -14.16
CA THR A 10 -7.93 41.25 -14.70
C THR A 10 -7.09 40.54 -13.65
N ALA A 11 -7.12 40.99 -12.38
CA ALA A 11 -6.33 40.40 -11.30
C ALA A 11 -6.98 39.14 -10.66
N LEU A 12 -8.24 38.83 -10.98
CA LEU A 12 -8.96 37.70 -10.38
C LEU A 12 -8.76 36.35 -11.10
N PHE A 13 -7.98 36.32 -12.19
CA PHE A 13 -7.83 35.13 -13.05
C PHE A 13 -6.50 34.37 -12.89
N LEU A 14 -5.69 34.70 -11.88
CA LEU A 14 -4.30 34.19 -11.76
C LEU A 14 -4.05 33.34 -10.51
N ILE A 15 -5.00 32.48 -10.12
CA ILE A 15 -4.67 31.39 -9.20
C ILE A 15 -5.40 30.10 -9.59
N PRO A 16 -4.93 29.34 -10.58
CA PRO A 16 -5.01 27.90 -10.48
C PRO A 16 -3.89 27.49 -9.51
N THR A 17 -4.17 27.46 -8.21
CA THR A 17 -3.30 26.76 -7.28
C THR A 17 -3.33 25.29 -7.68
N LEU A 18 -2.18 24.82 -8.15
CA LEU A 18 -1.87 23.44 -8.46
C LEU A 18 -2.10 22.57 -7.20
N ILE A 19 -3.27 21.95 -7.07
CA ILE A 19 -3.58 20.94 -6.02
C ILE A 19 -2.98 19.58 -6.45
N PHE A 20 -1.68 19.54 -6.79
CA PHE A 20 -1.00 18.30 -7.21
C PHE A 20 -0.13 17.66 -6.11
N GLY A 21 -0.04 18.25 -4.92
CA GLY A 21 0.80 17.73 -3.82
C GLY A 21 0.15 16.68 -2.91
N GLN A 22 -1.16 16.43 -3.00
CA GLN A 22 -1.84 15.47 -2.12
C GLN A 22 -1.86 14.04 -2.65
N SER A 23 -1.75 13.83 -3.97
CA SER A 23 -1.77 12.48 -4.56
C SER A 23 -0.51 11.69 -4.22
N GLU A 24 0.67 12.32 -4.31
CA GLU A 24 1.97 11.67 -4.10
C GLU A 24 2.13 11.12 -2.68
N LYS A 25 1.52 11.78 -1.68
CA LYS A 25 1.57 11.32 -0.28
C LYS A 25 0.69 10.08 -0.04
N ARG A 26 -0.44 9.97 -0.75
CA ARG A 26 -1.33 8.80 -0.63
C ARG A 26 -0.78 7.59 -1.35
N GLU A 27 -0.16 7.78 -2.51
CA GLU A 27 0.43 6.70 -3.30
C GLU A 27 1.46 5.87 -2.52
N LYS A 28 2.26 6.52 -1.66
CA LYS A 28 3.24 5.86 -0.77
C LYS A 28 2.62 4.99 0.34
N LEU A 29 1.32 5.17 0.59
CA LEU A 29 0.55 4.40 1.58
C LEU A 29 -0.33 3.34 0.92
N THR A 30 -0.48 3.40 -0.40
CA THR A 30 -1.43 2.57 -1.14
C THR A 30 -0.82 1.22 -1.51
N VAL A 31 -1.56 0.15 -1.24
CA VAL A 31 -1.26 -1.20 -1.72
C VAL A 31 -1.93 -1.40 -3.07
N GLY A 32 -1.18 -1.75 -4.10
CA GLY A 32 -1.75 -2.09 -5.39
C GLY A 32 -0.84 -3.04 -6.16
N PHE A 33 -1.35 -4.23 -6.44
CA PHE A 33 -0.62 -5.27 -7.18
C PHE A 33 -0.77 -5.10 -8.69
N VAL A 34 -1.87 -4.46 -9.12
CA VAL A 34 -2.11 -3.98 -10.48
C VAL A 34 -2.83 -2.64 -10.34
N CYS A 35 -2.15 -1.55 -10.66
CA CYS A 35 -2.61 -0.18 -10.43
C CYS A 35 -2.40 0.67 -11.70
N GLY A 36 -3.49 1.19 -12.24
CA GLY A 36 -3.50 2.05 -13.42
C GLY A 36 -2.92 3.44 -13.13
N VAL A 37 -2.98 3.90 -11.87
CA VAL A 37 -2.39 5.19 -11.45
C VAL A 37 -0.86 5.15 -11.53
N SER A 38 -0.23 4.03 -11.18
CA SER A 38 1.22 3.83 -11.24
C SER A 38 1.70 3.05 -12.48
N ALA A 39 0.78 2.72 -13.40
CA ALA A 39 1.04 1.88 -14.58
C ALA A 39 1.73 0.53 -14.25
N GLY A 40 1.38 -0.08 -13.11
CA GLY A 40 2.04 -1.29 -12.61
C GLY A 40 1.69 -1.58 -11.16
N THR A 41 2.66 -1.99 -10.36
CA THR A 41 2.55 -2.10 -8.91
C THR A 41 2.68 -0.72 -8.25
N THR A 42 2.19 -0.56 -7.02
CA THR A 42 2.43 0.68 -6.26
C THR A 42 3.84 0.68 -5.67
N PRO A 43 4.41 1.86 -5.34
CA PRO A 43 5.76 1.96 -4.76
C PRO A 43 5.96 1.11 -3.50
N LEU A 44 4.88 0.89 -2.72
CA LEU A 44 4.92 0.07 -1.53
C LEU A 44 5.08 -1.43 -1.85
N VAL A 45 4.38 -1.91 -2.89
CA VAL A 45 4.49 -3.28 -3.40
C VAL A 45 5.85 -3.50 -4.06
N ASP A 46 6.37 -2.51 -4.78
CA ASP A 46 7.73 -2.57 -5.35
C ASP A 46 8.79 -2.71 -4.25
N LYS A 47 8.71 -1.86 -3.23
CA LYS A 47 9.64 -1.87 -2.11
C LYS A 47 9.68 -3.23 -1.41
N ILE A 48 8.53 -3.81 -1.08
CA ILE A 48 8.53 -5.14 -0.43
C ILE A 48 8.98 -6.25 -1.39
N THR A 49 8.65 -6.14 -2.68
CA THR A 49 9.13 -7.07 -3.71
C THR A 49 10.67 -7.10 -3.76
N ASP A 50 11.32 -5.94 -3.64
CA ASP A 50 12.77 -5.87 -3.61
C ASP A 50 13.35 -6.42 -2.30
N LEU A 51 12.71 -6.17 -1.15
CA LEU A 51 13.11 -6.81 0.12
C LEU A 51 13.01 -8.34 0.06
N ILE A 52 12.00 -8.88 -0.63
CA ILE A 52 11.86 -10.33 -0.85
C ILE A 52 13.02 -10.85 -1.70
N LYS A 53 13.31 -10.21 -2.85
CA LYS A 53 14.42 -10.60 -3.74
C LYS A 53 15.77 -10.57 -3.02
N GLU A 54 15.98 -9.54 -2.21
CA GLU A 54 17.20 -9.34 -1.42
C GLU A 54 17.24 -10.19 -0.14
N LYS A 55 16.18 -10.98 0.12
CA LYS A 55 16.03 -11.83 1.32
C LYS A 55 16.14 -11.06 2.65
N LYS A 56 15.75 -9.78 2.66
CA LYS A 56 15.77 -8.90 3.84
C LYS A 56 14.54 -9.13 4.75
N TYR A 57 14.33 -10.38 5.17
CA TYR A 57 13.12 -10.79 5.88
C TYR A 57 12.99 -10.14 7.27
N SER A 58 14.09 -9.80 7.93
CA SER A 58 14.06 -9.04 9.19
C SER A 58 13.51 -7.62 8.99
N GLU A 59 13.78 -6.99 7.84
CA GLU A 59 13.23 -5.68 7.50
C GLU A 59 11.72 -5.80 7.22
N ILE A 60 11.30 -6.83 6.50
CA ILE A 60 9.87 -7.14 6.30
C ILE A 60 9.17 -7.38 7.64
N SER A 61 9.78 -8.12 8.57
CA SER A 61 9.26 -8.31 9.92
C SER A 61 9.08 -7.00 10.68
N SER A 62 10.03 -6.06 10.54
CA SER A 62 9.93 -4.75 11.20
C SER A 62 8.71 -3.93 10.77
N TRP A 63 8.16 -4.19 9.57
CA TRP A 63 6.96 -3.50 9.08
C TRP A 63 5.69 -3.90 9.86
N LEU A 64 5.69 -5.00 10.62
CA LEU A 64 4.62 -5.33 11.55
C LEU A 64 4.44 -4.29 12.67
N GLU A 65 5.43 -3.42 12.89
CA GLU A 65 5.39 -2.31 13.85
C GLU A 65 5.25 -0.94 13.16
N SER A 66 5.00 -0.91 11.84
CA SER A 66 4.87 0.33 11.09
C SER A 66 3.62 1.14 11.48
N LYS A 67 3.66 2.44 11.20
CA LYS A 67 2.47 3.31 11.24
C LYS A 67 1.67 3.28 9.92
N ASN A 68 2.23 2.68 8.87
CA ASN A 68 1.60 2.52 7.58
C ASN A 68 0.86 1.17 7.53
N SER A 69 -0.47 1.22 7.46
CA SER A 69 -1.31 0.02 7.41
C SER A 69 -1.06 -0.82 6.16
N GLY A 70 -0.66 -0.22 5.03
CA GLY A 70 -0.25 -0.96 3.84
C GLY A 70 1.05 -1.75 4.05
N GLU A 71 2.01 -1.20 4.79
CA GLU A 71 3.25 -1.90 5.13
C GLU A 71 2.96 -3.10 6.04
N ILE A 72 2.08 -2.91 7.03
CA ILE A 72 1.62 -3.99 7.91
C ILE A 72 0.95 -5.11 7.10
N PHE A 73 -0.01 -4.77 6.23
CA PHE A 73 -0.73 -5.74 5.41
C PHE A 73 0.24 -6.57 4.55
N LEU A 74 1.13 -5.89 3.83
CA LEU A 74 2.12 -6.53 2.96
C LEU A 74 3.10 -7.42 3.76
N ALA A 75 3.51 -6.98 4.94
CA ALA A 75 4.37 -7.77 5.82
C ALA A 75 3.68 -9.06 6.26
N ILE A 76 2.40 -9.01 6.67
CA ILE A 76 1.65 -10.19 7.10
C ILE A 76 1.59 -11.22 5.98
N ILE A 77 1.08 -10.85 4.79
CA ILE A 77 0.90 -11.82 3.70
C ILE A 77 2.23 -12.40 3.21
N THR A 78 3.30 -11.59 3.26
CA THR A 78 4.63 -12.01 2.81
C THR A 78 5.27 -12.96 3.82
N LEU A 79 5.23 -12.64 5.12
CA LEU A 79 5.81 -13.47 6.17
C LEU A 79 5.05 -14.80 6.31
N GLU A 80 3.71 -14.78 6.20
CA GLU A 80 2.91 -16.00 6.18
C GLU A 80 3.31 -16.89 4.99
N ARG A 81 3.48 -16.32 3.79
CA ARG A 81 3.94 -17.07 2.61
C ARG A 81 5.36 -17.61 2.77
N LEU A 82 6.29 -16.80 3.28
CA LEU A 82 7.68 -17.23 3.55
C LEU A 82 7.72 -18.38 4.56
N ASN A 83 6.87 -18.34 5.57
CA ASN A 83 6.73 -19.40 6.57
C ASN A 83 6.13 -20.68 5.98
N GLN A 84 5.12 -20.56 5.10
CA GLN A 84 4.59 -21.70 4.34
C GLN A 84 5.68 -22.38 3.50
N ASN A 85 6.53 -21.59 2.85
CA ASN A 85 7.66 -22.08 2.05
C ASN A 85 8.87 -22.52 2.89
N LYS A 86 8.80 -22.47 4.22
CA LYS A 86 9.91 -22.79 5.15
C LYS A 86 11.17 -21.92 4.95
N ASN A 87 11.03 -20.76 4.31
CA ASN A 87 12.12 -19.80 4.08
C ASN A 87 12.32 -18.84 5.25
N TYR A 88 11.33 -18.76 6.15
CA TYR A 88 11.37 -17.93 7.34
C TYR A 88 10.59 -18.64 8.46
N ILE A 89 11.09 -18.59 9.70
CA ILE A 89 10.36 -19.12 10.86
C ILE A 89 9.84 -17.92 11.63
N LEU A 90 8.52 -17.81 11.73
CA LEU A 90 7.86 -16.76 12.51
C LEU A 90 8.15 -16.94 14.00
N LYS A 91 8.56 -15.86 14.66
CA LYS A 91 8.75 -15.79 16.11
C LYS A 91 7.42 -15.56 16.82
N ASP A 92 7.33 -15.95 18.08
CA ASP A 92 6.09 -15.78 18.88
C ASP A 92 5.56 -14.34 18.87
N LYS A 93 6.45 -13.35 19.03
CA LYS A 93 6.08 -11.93 18.97
C LYS A 93 5.50 -11.55 17.59
N GLU A 94 6.03 -12.11 16.51
CA GLU A 94 5.54 -11.84 15.15
C GLU A 94 4.17 -12.49 14.95
N LEU A 95 3.96 -13.71 15.45
CA LEU A 95 2.66 -14.40 15.43
C LEU A 95 1.59 -13.62 16.19
N GLU A 96 1.93 -13.11 17.39
CA GLU A 96 1.03 -12.27 18.17
C GLU A 96 0.63 -10.99 17.42
N LYS A 97 1.61 -10.33 16.79
CA LYS A 97 1.38 -9.10 16.02
C LYS A 97 0.55 -9.36 14.77
N ILE A 98 0.84 -10.43 14.03
CA ILE A 98 0.05 -10.86 12.87
C ILE A 98 -1.39 -11.10 13.31
N LYS A 99 -1.61 -11.87 14.38
CA LYS A 99 -2.96 -12.14 14.90
C LYS A 99 -3.70 -10.86 15.29
N PHE A 100 -3.02 -9.95 15.99
CA PHE A 100 -3.60 -8.66 16.37
C PHE A 100 -4.05 -7.87 15.14
N TRP A 101 -3.16 -7.67 14.16
CA TRP A 101 -3.46 -6.86 12.99
C TRP A 101 -4.54 -7.47 12.10
N LYS A 102 -4.54 -8.79 11.90
CA LYS A 102 -5.58 -9.50 11.15
C LYS A 102 -6.98 -9.35 11.75
N SER A 103 -7.07 -9.07 13.05
CA SER A 103 -8.35 -8.81 13.74
C SER A 103 -8.71 -7.32 13.83
N SER A 104 -7.83 -6.42 13.41
CA SER A 104 -8.03 -4.98 13.57
C SER A 104 -8.92 -4.38 12.48
N SER A 105 -9.66 -3.33 12.82
CA SER A 105 -10.46 -2.54 11.87
C SER A 105 -9.69 -1.30 11.38
N ILE A 106 -8.36 -1.38 11.27
CA ILE A 106 -7.58 -0.27 10.68
C ILE A 106 -7.80 -0.23 9.16
N LEU A 107 -7.89 0.97 8.60
CA LEU A 107 -8.07 1.17 7.16
C LEU A 107 -6.77 0.88 6.40
N VAL A 108 -6.87 0.15 5.29
CA VAL A 108 -5.80 -0.06 4.31
C VAL A 108 -6.23 0.59 3.01
N TYR A 109 -5.38 1.47 2.47
CA TYR A 109 -5.64 2.15 1.20
C TYR A 109 -5.18 1.27 0.04
N ASN A 110 -6.06 1.02 -0.92
CA ASN A 110 -5.84 0.06 -1.98
C ASN A 110 -5.99 0.68 -3.36
N CYS A 111 -5.29 0.12 -4.35
CA CYS A 111 -5.46 0.43 -5.77
C CYS A 111 -5.87 -0.84 -6.52
N LEU A 112 -7.07 -0.82 -7.09
CA LEU A 112 -7.73 -1.92 -7.80
C LEU A 112 -7.66 -1.71 -9.32
N GLY A 113 -6.48 -1.35 -9.83
CA GLY A 113 -6.32 -0.95 -11.22
C GLY A 113 -6.73 0.51 -11.42
N CYS A 114 -7.91 0.75 -11.99
CA CYS A 114 -8.37 2.10 -12.34
C CYS A 114 -8.98 2.87 -11.17
N PHE A 115 -9.21 2.19 -10.03
CA PHE A 115 -9.92 2.76 -8.89
C PHE A 115 -9.07 2.68 -7.63
N LEU A 116 -9.26 3.66 -6.75
CA LEU A 116 -8.77 3.60 -5.38
C LEU A 116 -9.90 3.11 -4.49
N ASP A 117 -9.55 2.24 -3.54
CA ASP A 117 -10.47 1.72 -2.55
C ASP A 117 -9.86 1.81 -1.15
N THR A 118 -10.66 1.57 -0.12
CA THR A 118 -10.21 1.47 1.25
C THR A 118 -10.99 0.36 1.95
N ASN A 119 -10.28 -0.63 2.45
CA ASN A 119 -10.88 -1.77 3.15
C ASN A 119 -10.37 -1.82 4.59
N LEU A 120 -11.13 -2.44 5.49
CA LEU A 120 -10.63 -2.74 6.83
C LEU A 120 -9.65 -3.92 6.75
N MET A 121 -8.60 -3.88 7.58
CA MET A 121 -7.57 -4.92 7.62
C MET A 121 -8.17 -6.32 7.84
N ASN A 122 -9.11 -6.46 8.77
CA ASN A 122 -9.81 -7.73 9.00
C ASN A 122 -10.59 -8.23 7.79
N GLU A 123 -11.30 -7.36 7.07
CA GLU A 123 -12.06 -7.73 5.87
C GLU A 123 -11.15 -8.28 4.76
N LEU A 124 -9.93 -7.74 4.63
CA LEU A 124 -8.93 -8.23 3.67
C LEU A 124 -8.48 -9.67 3.95
N PHE A 125 -8.53 -10.12 5.21
CA PHE A 125 -8.18 -11.49 5.58
C PHE A 125 -9.37 -12.45 5.62
N GLU A 126 -10.59 -11.94 5.66
CA GLU A 126 -11.82 -12.73 5.46
C GLU A 126 -12.00 -13.07 3.97
N ASN A 127 -11.78 -12.09 3.09
CA ASN A 127 -11.94 -12.21 1.64
C ASN A 127 -10.60 -12.47 0.95
N LYS A 128 -10.24 -13.76 0.81
CA LYS A 128 -9.00 -14.16 0.13
C LYS A 128 -8.94 -13.64 -1.32
N ASN A 129 -7.77 -13.14 -1.73
CA ASN A 129 -7.49 -12.58 -3.05
C ASN A 129 -8.34 -11.36 -3.44
N SER A 130 -8.68 -10.53 -2.45
CA SER A 130 -9.50 -9.33 -2.70
C SER A 130 -8.77 -8.25 -3.50
N LEU A 131 -7.43 -8.27 -3.51
CA LEU A 131 -6.59 -7.24 -4.14
C LEU A 131 -5.69 -7.78 -5.26
N GLU A 132 -5.82 -9.04 -5.66
CA GLU A 132 -4.86 -9.79 -6.52
C GLU A 132 -3.53 -10.14 -5.82
N GLU A 133 -3.50 -10.15 -4.49
CA GLU A 133 -2.31 -10.44 -3.71
C GLU A 133 -1.80 -11.88 -3.90
N ILE A 134 -2.69 -12.86 -4.17
CA ILE A 134 -2.26 -14.24 -4.42
C ILE A 134 -1.52 -14.35 -5.76
N THR A 135 -2.02 -13.66 -6.79
CA THR A 135 -1.38 -13.61 -8.11
C THR A 135 0.04 -13.07 -8.00
N TRP A 136 0.22 -11.96 -7.27
CA TRP A 136 1.55 -11.40 -7.00
C TRP A 136 2.41 -12.35 -6.16
N LEU A 137 1.90 -12.90 -5.06
CA LEU A 137 2.64 -13.83 -4.20
C LEU A 137 3.12 -15.06 -4.99
N ASN A 138 2.30 -15.62 -5.87
CA ASN A 138 2.70 -16.77 -6.69
C ASN A 138 3.83 -16.44 -7.66
N LYS A 139 3.93 -15.18 -8.11
CA LYS A 139 5.01 -14.71 -8.97
C LYS A 139 6.32 -14.51 -8.20
N VAL A 140 6.26 -13.96 -6.98
CA VAL A 140 7.47 -13.57 -6.22
C VAL A 140 7.92 -14.61 -5.19
N LEU A 141 7.00 -15.44 -4.70
CA LEU A 141 7.18 -16.49 -3.70
C LEU A 141 6.31 -17.71 -4.08
N PRO A 142 6.64 -18.42 -5.17
CA PRO A 142 5.93 -19.62 -5.58
C PRO A 142 5.96 -20.68 -4.48
N ILE A 143 4.86 -21.44 -4.35
CA ILE A 143 4.81 -22.63 -3.50
C ILE A 143 5.16 -23.80 -4.41
N GLU A 144 6.19 -24.56 -4.05
CA GLU A 144 6.61 -25.80 -4.73
C GLU A 144 5.75 -27.00 -4.30
#